data_AF-A0A1V6BPJ9-F1
#
_entry.id   AF-A0A1V6BPJ9-F1
#
_cell.length_a   1.000
_cell.length_b   1.000
_cell.length_c   1.000
_cell.angle_alpha   90.00
_cell.angle_beta   90.00
_cell.angle_gamma   90.00
#
_symmetry.space_group_name_H-M   'P 1'
#
loop_
_entity.id
_entity.type
_entity.pdbx_description
1 polymer ?
#
loop_
_entity_poly.entity_id
_entity_poly.type
_entity_poly.pdbx_seq_one_letter_code
_entity_poly.pdbx_strand_id
1 'polypeptide(L)'
;MINKLDGSTYIDRDDMKMFLGYVFSTGLYIIFSQYHCSLSGNSKTRQNLDAEKTISKINEILLYGFYDDRREARLNFENIERGAIISENEIPQRDKIFTAITDVVAEVGLLDASMDKIAHRAGMTKSSLYFHFKNREDMFKNLLENELGIMQNILINRMNKYDSFEEKLYSFMATFHSYLTMDLRILRYFNWIRFQRLKYKIIKKSYKKIEDIINNINNFLIKAINDNTIKTYDLEGKDIASLINIQIIRDIVMKLALNGIIRPDEKKDMRLIYRLFLNGYYKGDRYE
;
A
#
# COMPACT_ATOMS: atom_id res chain seq x y z
N MET A 1 3.43 32.97 18.87
CA MET A 1 4.68 32.69 19.61
C MET A 1 5.11 31.28 19.27
N ILE A 2 6.20 31.16 18.53
CA ILE A 2 6.83 29.89 18.19
C ILE A 2 7.56 29.45 19.46
N ASN A 3 6.98 28.56 20.24
CA ASN A 3 7.67 28.00 21.40
C ASN A 3 8.59 26.88 20.93
N LYS A 4 9.85 27.04 21.35
CA LYS A 4 11.00 26.19 21.09
C LYS A 4 10.70 24.75 21.48
N LEU A 5 10.70 23.86 20.49
CA LEU A 5 11.06 22.47 20.71
C LEU A 5 12.55 22.43 21.05
N ASP A 6 12.89 21.77 22.15
CA ASP A 6 14.25 21.59 22.63
C ASP A 6 15.19 21.04 21.53
N GLY A 7 16.13 21.89 21.11
CA GLY A 7 17.54 21.53 20.88
C GLY A 7 17.93 20.46 19.84
N SER A 8 17.04 19.82 19.07
CA SER A 8 17.46 18.75 18.14
C SER A 8 16.65 18.55 16.86
N THR A 9 15.55 19.25 16.64
CA THR A 9 14.72 19.08 15.43
C THR A 9 14.96 20.19 14.43
N TYR A 10 16.15 20.19 13.82
CA TYR A 10 16.29 20.75 12.49
C TYR A 10 15.62 19.74 11.54
N ILE A 11 14.36 19.97 11.16
CA ILE A 11 13.75 19.21 10.07
C ILE A 11 14.53 19.60 8.82
N ASP A 12 15.41 18.72 8.35
CA ASP A 12 16.17 18.98 7.13
C ASP A 12 15.21 19.19 5.94
N ARG A 13 15.65 19.87 4.88
CA ARG A 13 14.84 20.11 3.68
C ARG A 13 14.23 18.82 3.13
N ASP A 14 14.93 17.70 3.26
CA ASP A 14 14.45 16.41 2.77
C ASP A 14 13.33 15.84 3.65
N ASP A 15 13.43 15.95 4.98
CA ASP A 15 12.34 15.58 5.90
C ASP A 15 11.07 16.44 5.66
N MET A 16 11.24 17.73 5.35
CA MET A 16 10.12 18.62 4.99
C MET A 16 9.42 18.20 3.69
N LYS A 17 10.19 17.85 2.63
CA LYS A 17 9.61 17.35 1.38
C LYS A 17 8.83 16.06 1.61
N MET A 18 9.38 15.16 2.42
CA MET A 18 8.73 13.92 2.79
C MET A 18 7.41 14.14 3.54
N PHE A 19 7.41 15.05 4.52
CA PHE A 19 6.21 15.42 5.25
C PHE A 19 5.14 16.01 4.33
N LEU A 20 5.50 16.92 3.43
CA LEU A 20 4.55 17.46 2.44
C LEU A 20 3.98 16.37 1.53
N GLY A 21 4.82 15.42 1.10
CA GLY A 21 4.37 14.24 0.36
C GLY A 21 3.38 13.40 1.15
N TYR A 22 3.63 13.19 2.45
CA TYR A 22 2.75 12.48 3.37
C TYR A 22 1.38 13.17 3.50
N VAL A 23 1.38 14.49 3.74
CA VAL A 23 0.18 15.33 3.81
C VAL A 23 -0.65 15.19 2.53
N PHE A 24 -0.02 15.36 1.37
CA PHE A 24 -0.69 15.33 0.08
C PHE A 24 -1.35 13.98 -0.21
N SER A 25 -0.64 12.86 -0.02
CA SER A 25 -1.21 11.54 -0.30
C SER A 25 -2.25 11.10 0.71
N THR A 26 -2.13 11.50 1.99
CA THR A 26 -3.17 11.25 3.00
C THR A 26 -4.45 12.00 2.62
N GLY A 27 -4.35 13.30 2.34
CA GLY A 27 -5.50 14.11 1.96
C GLY A 27 -6.22 13.58 0.71
N LEU A 28 -5.47 13.32 -0.37
CA LEU A 28 -6.02 12.73 -1.58
C LEU A 28 -6.69 11.37 -1.30
N TYR A 29 -6.04 10.49 -0.55
CA TYR A 29 -6.58 9.16 -0.28
C TYR A 29 -7.91 9.22 0.49
N ILE A 30 -8.00 10.02 1.55
CA ILE A 30 -9.23 10.15 2.35
C ILE A 30 -10.37 10.75 1.53
N ILE A 31 -10.07 11.75 0.69
CA ILE A 31 -11.05 12.31 -0.24
C ILE A 31 -11.53 11.20 -1.19
N PHE A 32 -10.60 10.50 -1.87
CA PHE A 32 -10.96 9.45 -2.81
C PHE A 32 -11.72 8.28 -2.17
N SER A 33 -11.36 7.84 -0.95
CA SER A 33 -12.05 6.73 -0.28
C SER A 33 -13.51 7.07 0.02
N GLN A 34 -13.78 8.29 0.50
CA GLN A 34 -15.15 8.79 0.75
C GLN A 34 -15.94 8.99 -0.55
N TYR A 35 -15.31 9.51 -1.60
CA TYR A 35 -15.91 9.59 -2.93
C TYR A 35 -16.17 8.20 -3.55
N HIS A 36 -15.37 7.17 -3.24
CA HIS A 36 -15.55 5.84 -3.79
C HIS A 36 -16.61 5.01 -3.08
N CYS A 37 -16.80 5.19 -1.76
CA CYS A 37 -17.91 4.61 -0.99
C CYS A 37 -19.27 5.12 -1.48
N SER A 38 -19.39 6.41 -1.85
CA SER A 38 -20.63 6.98 -2.39
C SER A 38 -21.01 6.50 -3.80
N LEU A 39 -20.10 5.81 -4.51
CA LEU A 39 -20.30 5.34 -5.89
C LEU A 39 -20.48 3.80 -6.01
N SER A 40 -20.23 3.01 -4.95
CA SER A 40 -20.49 1.55 -4.95
C SER A 40 -21.81 1.13 -4.31
N GLY A 41 -22.49 2.04 -3.61
CA GLY A 41 -23.86 1.82 -3.11
C GLY A 41 -24.89 2.28 -4.14
N ASN A 42 -26.05 1.64 -4.15
CA ASN A 42 -27.26 2.08 -4.86
C ASN A 42 -27.42 3.61 -4.81
N SER A 43 -27.98 4.19 -5.87
CA SER A 43 -28.27 5.63 -6.07
C SER A 43 -29.06 6.34 -4.94
N LYS A 44 -29.38 5.65 -3.84
CA LYS A 44 -30.08 6.16 -2.66
C LYS A 44 -29.17 6.59 -1.49
N THR A 45 -27.85 6.35 -1.54
CA THR A 45 -26.90 6.83 -0.51
C THR A 45 -25.70 7.54 -1.13
N ARG A 46 -25.95 8.60 -1.92
CA ARG A 46 -24.99 9.71 -1.97
C ARG A 46 -25.02 10.38 -0.60
N GLN A 47 -24.21 9.91 0.35
CA GLN A 47 -23.86 10.76 1.48
C GLN A 47 -23.19 12.00 0.88
N ASN A 48 -23.79 13.17 1.09
CA ASN A 48 -23.12 14.43 0.79
C ASN A 48 -21.76 14.39 1.50
N LEU A 49 -20.67 14.55 0.75
CA LEU A 49 -19.36 14.74 1.37
C LEU A 49 -19.44 16.00 2.22
N ASP A 50 -19.38 15.81 3.53
CA ASP A 50 -19.24 16.88 4.49
C ASP A 50 -17.77 17.28 4.49
N ALA A 51 -17.45 18.29 3.67
CA ALA A 51 -16.09 18.75 3.46
C ALA A 51 -15.41 19.16 4.78
N GLU A 52 -16.16 19.73 5.71
CA GLU A 52 -15.63 20.13 7.03
C GLU A 52 -15.23 18.90 7.85
N LYS A 53 -16.09 17.87 7.90
CA LYS A 53 -15.72 16.60 8.57
C LYS A 53 -14.55 15.90 7.90
N THR A 54 -14.49 15.90 6.56
CA THR A 54 -13.37 15.33 5.81
C THR A 54 -12.06 16.04 6.12
N ILE A 55 -12.06 17.38 6.12
CA ILE A 55 -10.88 18.19 6.44
C ILE A 55 -10.47 17.97 7.90
N SER A 56 -11.43 17.98 8.83
CA SER A 56 -11.17 17.71 10.26
C SER A 56 -10.50 16.36 10.45
N LYS A 57 -11.01 15.33 9.79
CA LYS A 57 -10.45 13.97 9.82
C LYS A 57 -9.03 13.90 9.28
N ILE A 58 -8.78 14.53 8.13
CA ILE A 58 -7.44 14.61 7.54
C ILE A 58 -6.49 15.31 8.52
N ASN A 59 -6.90 16.44 9.09
CA ASN A 59 -6.09 17.18 10.06
C ASN A 59 -5.79 16.34 11.29
N GLU A 60 -6.77 15.65 11.87
CA GLU A 60 -6.53 14.81 13.04
C GLU A 60 -5.54 13.68 12.76
N ILE A 61 -5.66 13.00 11.62
CA ILE A 61 -4.72 11.95 11.21
C ILE A 61 -3.32 12.53 11.02
N LEU A 62 -3.19 13.68 10.33
CA LEU A 62 -1.89 14.29 10.06
C LEU A 62 -1.22 14.83 11.33
N LEU A 63 -2.00 15.36 12.27
CA LEU A 63 -1.48 15.96 13.49
C LEU A 63 -1.20 14.94 14.58
N TYR A 64 -2.04 13.91 14.73
CA TYR A 64 -2.00 12.99 15.88
C TYR A 64 -1.75 11.53 15.51
N GLY A 65 -1.78 11.19 14.22
CA GLY A 65 -1.59 9.82 13.76
C GLY A 65 -2.68 8.87 14.24
N PHE A 66 -2.43 7.57 14.15
CA PHE A 66 -3.39 6.53 14.51
C PHE A 66 -3.23 6.01 15.94
N TYR A 67 -2.22 6.43 16.68
CA TYR A 67 -1.96 5.90 18.02
C TYR A 67 -2.69 6.72 19.10
N ASP A 68 -3.14 6.04 20.17
CA ASP A 68 -3.98 6.66 21.22
C ASP A 68 -3.18 7.31 22.37
N ASP A 69 -1.86 7.35 22.24
CA ASP A 69 -0.92 7.92 23.22
C ASP A 69 -0.55 6.97 24.38
N ARG A 70 0.73 7.03 24.80
CA ARG A 70 1.42 6.31 25.92
C ARG A 70 2.45 5.20 25.62
N ARG A 71 2.82 4.84 24.39
CA ARG A 71 4.00 3.95 24.19
C ARG A 71 4.96 4.48 23.15
N GLU A 72 6.16 4.85 23.58
CA GLU A 72 7.32 4.80 22.70
C GLU A 72 7.73 3.34 22.52
N ALA A 73 7.23 2.68 21.48
CA ALA A 73 7.84 1.43 21.09
C ALA A 73 9.26 1.74 20.58
N ARG A 74 10.29 1.37 21.37
CA ARG A 74 11.68 1.40 20.93
C ARG A 74 11.92 0.23 19.97
N LEU A 75 11.64 0.43 18.69
CA LEU A 75 11.90 -0.58 17.67
C LEU A 75 13.39 -0.63 17.33
N ASN A 76 13.91 -1.85 17.22
CA ASN A 76 15.14 -2.07 16.48
C ASN A 76 14.83 -2.14 14.98
N PHE A 77 14.71 -0.96 14.35
CA PHE A 77 14.39 -0.83 12.94
C PHE A 77 15.35 -1.62 12.04
N GLU A 78 16.64 -1.62 12.36
CA GLU A 78 17.66 -2.31 11.55
C GLU A 78 17.50 -3.82 11.55
N ASN A 79 17.09 -4.41 12.68
CA ASN A 79 16.79 -5.83 12.76
C ASN A 79 15.59 -6.18 11.87
N ILE A 80 14.51 -5.39 11.96
CA ILE A 80 13.29 -5.62 11.20
C ILE A 80 13.53 -5.43 9.70
N GLU A 81 14.25 -4.38 9.31
CA GLU A 81 14.63 -4.12 7.92
C GLU A 81 15.46 -5.27 7.33
N ARG A 82 16.44 -5.79 8.07
CA ARG A 82 17.22 -6.97 7.61
C ARG A 82 16.34 -8.19 7.42
N GLY A 83 15.41 -8.42 8.36
CA GLY A 83 14.42 -9.50 8.25
C GLY A 83 13.39 -9.30 7.14
N ALA A 84 13.17 -8.08 6.68
CA ALA A 84 12.21 -7.72 5.65
C ALA A 84 12.75 -7.86 4.22
N ILE A 85 14.07 -7.94 4.04
CA ILE A 85 14.69 -8.16 2.72
C ILE A 85 14.16 -9.48 2.14
N ILE A 86 13.78 -9.42 0.87
CA ILE A 86 13.33 -10.57 0.08
C ILE A 86 14.42 -10.87 -0.94
N SER A 87 14.90 -12.12 -0.93
CA SER A 87 15.81 -12.63 -1.94
C SER A 87 15.05 -13.22 -3.14
N GLU A 88 15.67 -13.22 -4.32
CA GLU A 88 15.05 -13.75 -5.54
C GLU A 88 14.58 -15.22 -5.40
N ASN A 89 15.26 -15.99 -4.55
CA ASN A 89 14.97 -17.41 -4.32
C ASN A 89 13.72 -17.64 -3.46
N GLU A 90 13.23 -16.61 -2.76
CA GLU A 90 12.05 -16.69 -1.89
C GLU A 90 10.73 -16.53 -2.66
N ILE A 91 10.79 -16.05 -3.90
CA ILE A 91 9.62 -15.93 -4.78
C ILE A 91 9.74 -16.86 -5.98
N PRO A 92 8.60 -17.35 -6.51
CA PRO A 92 8.60 -18.04 -7.79
C PRO A 92 9.18 -17.15 -8.90
N GLN A 93 10.00 -17.74 -9.78
CA GLN A 93 10.43 -17.03 -10.98
C GLN A 93 9.21 -16.71 -11.84
N ARG A 94 9.13 -15.44 -12.25
CA ARG A 94 8.07 -14.95 -13.13
C ARG A 94 8.34 -15.43 -14.53
N ASP A 95 7.35 -16.09 -15.11
CA ASP A 95 7.45 -16.59 -16.47
C ASP A 95 7.38 -15.45 -17.51
N LYS A 96 7.58 -15.84 -18.77
CA LYS A 96 7.47 -14.94 -19.92
C LYS A 96 6.06 -14.37 -20.10
N ILE A 97 5.02 -15.07 -19.63
CA ILE A 97 3.63 -14.64 -19.76
C ILE A 97 3.38 -13.48 -18.79
N PHE A 98 3.80 -13.59 -17.54
CA PHE A 98 3.74 -12.51 -16.57
C PHE A 98 4.44 -11.26 -17.09
N THR A 99 5.68 -11.42 -17.59
CA THR A 99 6.45 -10.31 -18.16
C THR A 99 5.70 -9.66 -19.31
N ALA A 100 5.24 -10.45 -20.29
CA ALA A 100 4.50 -9.96 -21.43
C ALA A 100 3.23 -9.19 -21.04
N ILE A 101 2.53 -9.64 -20.01
CA ILE A 101 1.33 -8.99 -19.51
C ILE A 101 1.66 -7.65 -18.87
N THR A 102 2.66 -7.61 -17.98
CA THR A 102 3.06 -6.36 -17.32
C THR A 102 3.54 -5.31 -18.33
N ASP A 103 4.23 -5.73 -19.39
CA ASP A 103 4.72 -4.80 -20.40
C ASP A 103 3.61 -4.31 -21.34
N VAL A 104 2.75 -5.21 -21.84
CA VAL A 104 1.62 -4.80 -22.68
C VAL A 104 0.68 -3.88 -21.90
N VAL A 105 0.37 -4.20 -20.63
CA VAL A 105 -0.48 -3.34 -19.79
C VAL A 105 0.15 -1.98 -19.57
N ALA A 106 1.46 -1.90 -19.40
CA ALA A 106 2.13 -0.62 -19.22
C ALA A 106 2.20 0.21 -20.50
N GLU A 107 2.23 -0.41 -21.67
CA GLU A 107 2.27 0.29 -22.97
C GLU A 107 0.91 0.78 -23.42
N VAL A 108 -0.11 -0.07 -23.39
CA VAL A 108 -1.43 0.22 -23.97
C VAL A 108 -2.51 0.41 -22.91
N GLY A 109 -2.16 0.32 -21.64
CA GLY A 109 -3.13 0.30 -20.55
C GLY A 109 -3.81 -1.06 -20.41
N LEU A 110 -4.45 -1.28 -19.26
CA LEU A 110 -5.11 -2.57 -19.02
C LEU A 110 -6.21 -2.81 -20.05
N LEU A 111 -7.12 -1.85 -20.29
CA LEU A 111 -8.30 -1.99 -21.17
C LEU A 111 -7.97 -2.49 -22.59
N ASP A 112 -6.85 -2.03 -23.17
CA ASP A 112 -6.46 -2.37 -24.55
C ASP A 112 -5.44 -3.52 -24.64
N ALA A 113 -5.06 -4.12 -23.51
CA ALA A 113 -4.17 -5.26 -23.43
C ALA A 113 -4.88 -6.56 -23.85
N SER A 114 -4.97 -6.83 -25.16
CA SER A 114 -5.63 -8.02 -25.71
C SER A 114 -4.80 -9.30 -25.57
N MET A 115 -5.46 -10.46 -25.60
CA MET A 115 -4.80 -11.78 -25.66
C MET A 115 -3.79 -11.85 -26.81
N ASP A 116 -4.09 -11.22 -27.94
CA ASP A 116 -3.23 -11.20 -29.12
C ASP A 116 -1.93 -10.43 -28.90
N LYS A 117 -2.02 -9.22 -28.33
CA LYS A 117 -0.84 -8.41 -27.99
C LYS A 117 0.04 -9.14 -26.99
N ILE A 118 -0.58 -9.81 -26.01
CA ILE A 118 0.11 -10.55 -24.96
C ILE A 118 0.79 -11.80 -25.52
N ALA A 119 0.10 -12.58 -26.35
CA ALA A 119 0.68 -13.76 -27.00
C ALA A 119 1.89 -13.37 -27.87
N HIS A 120 1.73 -12.30 -28.67
CA HIS A 120 2.82 -11.78 -29.49
C HIS A 120 4.02 -11.35 -28.64
N ARG A 121 3.79 -10.60 -27.56
CA ARG A 121 4.84 -10.17 -26.63
C ARG A 121 5.53 -11.34 -25.93
N ALA A 122 4.79 -12.40 -25.58
CA ALA A 122 5.31 -13.60 -24.94
C ALA A 122 6.04 -14.55 -25.91
N GLY A 123 6.10 -14.23 -27.21
CA GLY A 123 6.62 -15.13 -28.24
C GLY A 123 5.81 -16.43 -28.31
N MET A 124 4.48 -16.34 -28.16
CA MET A 124 3.55 -17.45 -28.16
C MET A 124 2.54 -17.31 -29.29
N THR A 125 2.04 -18.44 -29.80
CA THR A 125 0.86 -18.41 -30.66
C THR A 125 -0.39 -18.10 -29.83
N LYS A 126 -1.42 -17.52 -30.45
CA LYS A 126 -2.73 -17.31 -29.79
C LYS A 126 -3.24 -18.61 -29.19
N SER A 127 -3.23 -19.70 -29.96
CA SER A 127 -3.70 -21.02 -29.51
C SER A 127 -2.95 -21.52 -28.28
N SER A 128 -1.63 -21.30 -28.20
CA SER A 128 -0.83 -21.68 -27.03
C SER A 128 -1.20 -20.85 -25.80
N LEU A 129 -1.47 -19.55 -25.94
CA LEU A 129 -1.91 -18.74 -24.80
C LEU A 129 -3.33 -19.11 -24.33
N TYR A 130 -4.24 -19.39 -25.27
CA TYR A 130 -5.61 -19.83 -24.98
C TYR A 130 -5.68 -21.24 -24.35
N PHE A 131 -4.65 -22.07 -24.54
CA PHE A 131 -4.52 -23.33 -23.81
C PHE A 131 -4.35 -23.11 -22.30
N HIS A 132 -3.62 -22.06 -21.90
CA HIS A 132 -3.40 -21.73 -20.49
C HIS A 132 -4.53 -20.90 -19.87
N PHE A 133 -5.17 -20.02 -20.66
CA PHE A 133 -6.18 -19.08 -20.16
C PHE A 133 -7.41 -19.06 -21.04
N LYS A 134 -8.58 -19.19 -20.42
CA LYS A 134 -9.86 -19.22 -21.16
C LYS A 134 -10.15 -17.91 -21.89
N ASN A 135 -9.76 -16.80 -21.27
CA ASN A 135 -9.92 -15.46 -21.79
C ASN A 135 -8.99 -14.50 -21.03
N ARG A 136 -9.01 -13.25 -21.47
CA ARG A 136 -8.22 -12.16 -20.90
C ARG A 136 -8.53 -11.93 -19.42
N GLU A 137 -9.81 -11.93 -19.04
CA GLU A 137 -10.22 -11.70 -17.65
C GLU A 137 -9.75 -12.83 -16.72
N ASP A 138 -9.83 -14.08 -17.17
CA ASP A 138 -9.34 -15.26 -16.46
C ASP A 138 -7.82 -15.20 -16.26
N MET A 139 -7.09 -14.78 -17.28
CA MET A 139 -5.64 -14.56 -17.20
C MET A 139 -5.28 -13.49 -16.16
N PHE A 140 -5.88 -12.30 -16.23
CA PHE A 140 -5.64 -11.24 -15.25
C PHE A 140 -6.05 -11.64 -13.84
N LYS A 141 -7.18 -12.35 -13.69
CA LYS A 141 -7.62 -12.90 -12.41
C LYS A 141 -6.56 -13.83 -11.82
N ASN A 142 -6.15 -14.85 -12.57
CA ASN A 142 -5.24 -15.89 -12.06
C ASN A 142 -3.89 -15.29 -11.65
N LEU A 143 -3.39 -14.31 -12.42
CA LEU A 143 -2.14 -13.63 -12.09
C LEU A 143 -2.28 -12.77 -10.84
N LEU A 144 -3.37 -12.01 -10.71
CA LEU A 144 -3.63 -11.22 -9.52
C LEU A 144 -3.75 -12.10 -8.27
N GLU A 145 -4.51 -13.19 -8.34
CA GLU A 145 -4.66 -14.13 -7.21
C GLU A 145 -3.34 -14.78 -6.82
N ASN A 146 -2.52 -15.19 -7.81
CA ASN A 146 -1.22 -15.80 -7.55
C ASN A 146 -0.24 -14.81 -6.92
N GLU A 147 -0.11 -13.61 -7.47
CA GLU A 147 0.80 -12.58 -6.91
C GLU A 147 0.36 -12.14 -5.52
N LEU A 148 -0.95 -11.94 -5.28
CA LEU A 148 -1.45 -11.62 -3.95
C LEU A 148 -1.21 -12.76 -2.95
N GLY A 149 -1.32 -14.01 -3.38
CA GLY A 149 -1.02 -15.18 -2.55
C GLY A 149 0.46 -15.28 -2.16
N ILE A 150 1.37 -15.05 -3.11
CA ILE A 150 2.82 -15.00 -2.85
C ILE A 150 3.13 -13.87 -1.85
N MET A 151 2.60 -12.68 -2.12
CA MET A 151 2.77 -11.51 -1.25
C MET A 151 2.21 -11.75 0.15
N GLN A 152 1.02 -12.34 0.27
CA GLN A 152 0.42 -12.71 1.56
C GLN A 152 1.35 -13.61 2.36
N ASN A 153 1.84 -14.69 1.77
CA ASN A 153 2.68 -15.66 2.46
C ASN A 153 3.94 -14.98 3.02
N ILE A 154 4.60 -14.14 2.22
CA ILE A 154 5.80 -13.44 2.66
C ILE A 154 5.48 -12.45 3.79
N LEU A 155 4.47 -11.59 3.61
CA LEU A 155 4.10 -10.58 4.61
C LEU A 155 3.73 -11.23 5.95
N ILE A 156 2.87 -12.24 5.94
CA ILE A 156 2.45 -12.94 7.16
C ILE A 156 3.64 -13.63 7.83
N ASN A 157 4.48 -14.32 7.07
CA ASN A 157 5.65 -15.01 7.62
C ASN A 157 6.66 -14.04 8.25
N ARG A 158 6.85 -12.84 7.68
CA ARG A 158 7.73 -11.83 8.27
C ARG A 158 7.11 -11.19 9.51
N MET A 159 5.83 -10.83 9.48
CA MET A 159 5.12 -10.25 10.63
C MET A 159 5.06 -11.20 11.83
N ASN A 160 4.84 -12.51 11.60
CA ASN A 160 4.72 -13.51 12.67
C ASN A 160 6.03 -13.76 13.45
N LYS A 161 7.15 -13.15 13.04
CA LYS A 161 8.41 -13.17 13.81
C LYS A 161 8.42 -12.20 14.98
N TYR A 162 7.42 -11.33 15.07
CA TYR A 162 7.31 -10.30 16.09
C TYR A 162 6.03 -10.48 16.89
N ASP A 163 6.02 -10.00 18.13
CA ASP A 163 4.86 -10.11 19.02
C ASP A 163 4.04 -8.83 19.03
N SER A 164 4.73 -7.68 19.17
CA SER A 164 4.10 -6.37 19.32
C SER A 164 3.44 -5.89 18.03
N PHE A 165 2.39 -5.08 18.16
CA PHE A 165 1.71 -4.47 17.02
C PHE A 165 2.66 -3.56 16.24
N GLU A 166 3.50 -2.83 16.96
CA GLU A 166 4.40 -1.83 16.43
C GLU A 166 5.48 -2.46 15.55
N GLU A 167 6.06 -3.58 15.99
CA GLU A 167 7.02 -4.36 15.18
C GLU A 167 6.34 -5.05 13.99
N LYS A 168 5.13 -5.60 14.17
CA LYS A 168 4.35 -6.19 13.07
C LYS A 168 4.04 -5.17 12.00
N LEU A 169 3.59 -3.98 12.39
CA LEU A 169 3.29 -2.88 11.48
C LEU A 169 4.53 -2.46 10.71
N TYR A 170 5.66 -2.26 11.40
CA TYR A 170 6.89 -1.87 10.70
C TYR A 170 7.42 -3.00 9.79
N SER A 171 7.34 -4.25 10.24
CA SER A 171 7.68 -5.43 9.43
C SER A 171 6.80 -5.52 8.19
N PHE A 172 5.50 -5.28 8.32
CA PHE A 172 4.58 -5.21 7.18
C PHE A 172 5.02 -4.15 6.18
N MET A 173 5.25 -2.93 6.65
CA MET A 173 5.65 -1.81 5.80
C MET A 173 6.97 -2.07 5.08
N ALA A 174 8.01 -2.51 5.80
CA ALA A 174 9.33 -2.79 5.25
C ALA A 174 9.31 -3.96 4.27
N THR A 175 8.56 -5.03 4.59
CA THR A 175 8.45 -6.21 3.72
C THR A 175 7.64 -5.89 2.46
N PHE A 176 6.55 -5.12 2.57
CA PHE A 176 5.76 -4.67 1.43
C PHE A 176 6.58 -3.77 0.50
N HIS A 177 7.35 -2.84 1.07
CA HIS A 177 8.32 -2.06 0.31
C HIS A 177 9.31 -2.98 -0.42
N SER A 178 9.99 -3.90 0.29
CA SER A 178 10.93 -4.84 -0.33
C SER A 178 10.30 -5.65 -1.45
N TYR A 179 9.04 -6.07 -1.30
CA TYR A 179 8.31 -6.83 -2.32
C TYR A 179 8.13 -6.00 -3.59
N LEU A 180 7.69 -4.75 -3.47
CA LEU A 180 7.47 -3.85 -4.60
C LEU A 180 8.77 -3.43 -5.30
N THR A 181 9.87 -3.29 -4.56
CA THR A 181 11.15 -2.82 -5.11
C THR A 181 12.03 -3.93 -5.67
N MET A 182 11.83 -5.19 -5.25
CA MET A 182 12.56 -6.33 -5.81
C MET A 182 12.24 -6.53 -7.30
N ASP A 183 11.03 -6.17 -7.74
CA ASP A 183 10.66 -6.20 -9.14
C ASP A 183 9.59 -5.15 -9.46
N LEU A 184 10.01 -4.06 -10.11
CA LEU A 184 9.14 -2.94 -10.44
C LEU A 184 7.99 -3.29 -11.40
N ARG A 185 8.02 -4.45 -12.06
CA ARG A 185 6.88 -4.95 -12.86
C ARG A 185 5.66 -5.17 -11.98
N ILE A 186 5.86 -5.59 -10.73
CA ILE A 186 4.80 -5.73 -9.71
C ILE A 186 4.15 -4.37 -9.45
N LEU A 187 4.97 -3.37 -9.16
CA LEU A 187 4.52 -2.01 -8.88
C LEU A 187 3.72 -1.44 -10.06
N ARG A 188 4.23 -1.61 -11.29
CA ARG A 188 3.52 -1.22 -12.52
C ARG A 188 2.15 -1.90 -12.57
N TYR A 189 2.11 -3.23 -12.45
CA TYR A 189 0.87 -4.00 -12.52
C TYR A 189 -0.17 -3.54 -11.48
N PHE A 190 0.23 -3.42 -10.21
CA PHE A 190 -0.69 -3.01 -9.13
C PHE A 190 -1.10 -1.54 -9.18
N ASN A 191 -0.18 -0.62 -9.54
CA ASN A 191 -0.53 0.79 -9.71
C ASN A 191 -1.59 0.96 -10.79
N TRP A 192 -1.42 0.29 -11.94
CA TRP A 192 -2.42 0.32 -13.01
C TRP A 192 -3.78 -0.23 -12.56
N ILE A 193 -3.82 -1.35 -11.83
CA ILE A 193 -5.07 -1.91 -11.28
C ILE A 193 -5.76 -0.91 -10.35
N ARG A 194 -5.00 -0.22 -9.50
CA ARG A 194 -5.52 0.77 -8.53
C ARG A 194 -6.16 1.98 -9.20
N PHE A 195 -5.58 2.49 -10.30
CA PHE A 195 -6.07 3.72 -10.96
C PHE A 195 -7.21 3.50 -11.97
N GLN A 196 -7.33 2.31 -12.58
CA GLN A 196 -8.25 2.08 -13.69
C GLN A 196 -9.74 1.86 -13.32
N ARG A 197 -10.17 2.14 -12.08
CA ARG A 197 -11.58 1.94 -11.65
C ARG A 197 -12.13 0.57 -12.08
N LEU A 198 -11.37 -0.52 -11.91
CA LEU A 198 -11.80 -1.89 -12.22
C LEU A 198 -12.84 -2.39 -11.21
N LYS A 199 -13.88 -1.60 -11.00
CA LYS A 199 -15.11 -2.02 -10.37
C LYS A 199 -15.81 -2.96 -11.34
N TYR A 200 -15.88 -4.23 -10.93
CA TYR A 200 -17.11 -5.04 -10.90
C TYR A 200 -17.13 -6.38 -11.68
N LYS A 201 -16.23 -6.68 -12.64
CA LYS A 201 -16.24 -8.01 -13.31
C LYS A 201 -15.12 -8.95 -12.87
N ILE A 202 -13.86 -8.55 -13.01
CA ILE A 202 -12.69 -9.37 -12.61
C ILE A 202 -12.68 -9.57 -11.09
N ILE A 203 -12.88 -8.48 -10.35
CA ILE A 203 -12.95 -8.51 -8.89
C ILE A 203 -14.19 -9.29 -8.42
N LYS A 204 -15.37 -9.16 -9.05
CA LYS A 204 -16.60 -9.85 -8.56
C LYS A 204 -16.53 -11.39 -8.62
N LYS A 205 -15.88 -11.98 -9.63
CA LYS A 205 -15.69 -13.44 -9.73
C LYS A 205 -14.58 -13.99 -8.81
N SER A 206 -13.78 -13.10 -8.23
CA SER A 206 -12.60 -13.42 -7.42
C SER A 206 -12.72 -12.79 -6.03
N TYR A 207 -13.87 -12.15 -5.76
CA TYR A 207 -14.03 -11.16 -4.71
C TYR A 207 -13.70 -11.79 -3.38
N LYS A 208 -14.31 -12.95 -3.12
CA LYS A 208 -14.10 -13.70 -1.88
C LYS A 208 -12.64 -14.08 -1.68
N LYS A 209 -11.97 -14.69 -2.65
CA LYS A 209 -10.56 -15.11 -2.49
C LYS A 209 -9.62 -13.93 -2.28
N ILE A 210 -9.80 -12.84 -3.05
CA ILE A 210 -9.00 -11.62 -2.90
C ILE A 210 -9.30 -10.95 -1.55
N GLU A 211 -10.56 -10.87 -1.15
CA GLU A 211 -11.01 -10.33 0.14
C GLU A 211 -10.45 -11.15 1.31
N ASP A 212 -10.48 -12.48 1.21
CA ASP A 212 -9.89 -13.40 2.18
C ASP A 212 -8.38 -13.13 2.30
N ILE A 213 -7.66 -12.99 1.18
CA ILE A 213 -6.23 -12.64 1.17
C ILE A 213 -5.99 -11.30 1.87
N ILE A 214 -6.73 -10.25 1.49
CA ILE A 214 -6.61 -8.91 2.06
C ILE A 214 -6.89 -8.93 3.57
N ASN A 215 -7.95 -9.62 3.99
CA ASN A 215 -8.32 -9.75 5.40
C ASN A 215 -7.25 -10.51 6.18
N ASN A 216 -6.68 -11.58 5.62
CA ASN A 216 -5.60 -12.32 6.24
C ASN A 216 -4.34 -11.47 6.45
N ILE A 217 -3.94 -10.71 5.44
CA ILE A 217 -2.81 -9.77 5.55
C ILE A 217 -3.10 -8.71 6.62
N ASN A 218 -4.31 -8.15 6.63
CA ASN A 218 -4.68 -7.03 7.50
C ASN A 218 -5.19 -7.46 8.89
N ASN A 219 -5.20 -8.76 9.21
CA ASN A 219 -5.76 -9.26 10.46
C ASN A 219 -5.11 -8.62 11.71
N PHE A 220 -3.83 -8.28 11.64
CA PHE A 220 -3.15 -7.58 12.73
C PHE A 220 -3.70 -6.15 12.95
N LEU A 221 -4.06 -5.44 11.89
CA LEU A 221 -4.73 -4.13 11.98
C LEU A 221 -6.15 -4.28 12.50
N ILE A 222 -6.89 -5.30 12.04
CA ILE A 222 -8.25 -5.57 12.52
C ILE A 222 -8.24 -5.82 14.04
N LYS A 223 -7.29 -6.61 14.54
CA LYS A 223 -7.11 -6.83 15.98
C LYS A 223 -6.77 -5.52 16.71
N ALA A 224 -5.82 -4.74 16.19
CA ALA A 224 -5.44 -3.46 16.78
C ALA A 224 -6.60 -2.46 16.85
N ILE A 225 -7.51 -2.48 15.87
CA ILE A 225 -8.73 -1.67 15.88
C ILE A 225 -9.69 -2.16 16.96
N ASN A 226 -9.98 -3.48 16.99
CA ASN A 226 -10.92 -4.06 17.94
C ASN A 226 -10.49 -3.90 19.40
N ASP A 227 -9.19 -3.99 19.66
CA ASP A 227 -8.61 -3.86 21.00
C ASP A 227 -8.30 -2.39 21.35
N ASN A 228 -8.74 -1.43 20.52
CA ASN A 228 -8.48 0.02 20.67
C ASN A 228 -6.99 0.39 20.79
N THR A 229 -6.10 -0.39 20.18
CA THR A 229 -4.66 -0.08 20.09
C THR A 229 -4.42 1.10 19.15
N ILE A 230 -5.26 1.27 18.13
CA ILE A 230 -5.23 2.41 17.21
C ILE A 230 -6.60 3.07 17.09
N LYS A 231 -6.60 4.39 16.92
CA LYS A 231 -7.76 5.19 16.51
C LYS A 231 -8.18 4.79 15.10
N THR A 232 -9.46 4.90 14.79
CA THR A 232 -9.99 4.55 13.46
C THR A 232 -10.36 5.76 12.62
N TYR A 233 -10.76 6.87 13.24
CA TYR A 233 -11.28 8.05 12.53
C TYR A 233 -12.44 7.69 11.56
N ASP A 234 -13.32 6.78 11.98
CA ASP A 234 -14.37 6.16 11.15
C ASP A 234 -13.87 5.47 9.87
N LEU A 235 -12.61 5.07 9.83
CA LEU A 235 -12.05 4.26 8.75
C LEU A 235 -12.15 2.78 9.10
N GLU A 236 -12.48 1.94 8.11
CA GLU A 236 -12.38 0.49 8.27
C GLU A 236 -10.91 0.05 8.17
N GLY A 237 -10.57 -1.13 8.71
CA GLY A 237 -9.19 -1.62 8.69
C GLY A 237 -8.58 -1.72 7.29
N LYS A 238 -9.39 -2.01 6.26
CA LYS A 238 -8.96 -2.02 4.85
C LYS A 238 -8.57 -0.64 4.33
N ASP A 239 -9.21 0.42 4.82
CA ASP A 239 -8.93 1.81 4.43
C ASP A 239 -7.63 2.28 5.08
N ILE A 240 -7.42 1.91 6.35
CA ILE A 240 -6.16 2.17 7.07
C ILE A 240 -4.99 1.45 6.39
N ALA A 241 -5.14 0.17 6.06
CA ALA A 241 -4.12 -0.58 5.33
C ALA A 241 -3.80 0.04 3.96
N SER A 242 -4.84 0.48 3.24
CA SER A 242 -4.70 1.13 1.94
C SER A 242 -4.04 2.51 2.01
N LEU A 243 -4.26 3.24 3.13
CA LEU A 243 -3.56 4.47 3.45
C LEU A 243 -2.06 4.20 3.67
N ILE A 244 -1.69 3.17 4.43
CA ILE A 244 -0.27 2.78 4.59
C ILE A 244 0.35 2.43 3.23
N ASN A 245 -0.34 1.59 2.44
CA ASN A 245 0.17 1.14 1.15
C ASN A 245 0.40 2.30 0.16
N ILE A 246 -0.48 3.32 0.14
CA ILE A 246 -0.31 4.45 -0.78
C ILE A 246 0.88 5.33 -0.40
N GLN A 247 1.20 5.43 0.89
CA GLN A 247 2.37 6.19 1.36
C GLN A 247 3.66 5.53 0.86
N ILE A 248 3.74 4.19 0.97
CA ILE A 248 4.89 3.39 0.51
C ILE A 248 5.01 3.46 -1.02
N ILE A 249 3.91 3.26 -1.74
CA ILE A 249 3.89 3.33 -3.22
C ILE A 249 4.32 4.72 -3.69
N ARG A 250 3.79 5.79 -3.09
CA ARG A 250 4.16 7.17 -3.44
C ARG A 250 5.65 7.40 -3.25
N ASP A 251 6.19 6.96 -2.11
CA ASP A 251 7.62 7.09 -1.81
C ASP A 251 8.47 6.44 -2.91
N ILE A 252 8.17 5.18 -3.24
CA ILE A 252 8.85 4.44 -4.31
C ILE A 252 8.74 5.16 -5.66
N VAL A 253 7.53 5.58 -6.05
CA VAL A 253 7.28 6.23 -7.35
C VAL A 253 8.00 7.58 -7.45
N MET A 254 8.00 8.39 -6.39
CA MET A 254 8.68 9.68 -6.36
C MET A 254 10.19 9.51 -6.50
N LYS A 255 10.78 8.52 -5.82
CA LYS A 255 12.21 8.20 -5.94
C LYS A 255 12.58 7.76 -7.35
N LEU A 256 11.78 6.89 -7.95
CA LEU A 256 11.97 6.49 -9.35
C LEU A 256 11.86 7.69 -10.30
N ALA A 257 10.90 8.59 -10.09
CA ALA A 257 10.70 9.76 -10.93
C ALA A 257 11.83 10.78 -10.82
N LEU A 258 12.38 10.99 -9.61
CA LEU A 258 13.44 11.98 -9.37
C LEU A 258 14.84 11.44 -9.67
N ASN A 259 15.11 10.18 -9.33
CA ASN A 259 16.46 9.62 -9.33
C ASN A 259 16.67 8.55 -10.41
N GLY A 260 15.61 8.06 -11.06
CA GLY A 260 15.67 6.94 -12.02
C GLY A 260 15.93 5.57 -11.39
N ILE A 261 16.31 5.52 -10.11
CA ILE A 261 16.64 4.32 -9.34
C ILE A 261 16.14 4.45 -7.90
N ILE A 262 15.96 3.32 -7.21
CA ILE A 262 15.69 3.26 -5.77
C ILE A 262 17.00 2.94 -5.07
N ARG A 263 17.47 3.82 -4.19
CA ARG A 263 18.74 3.61 -3.48
C ARG A 263 18.52 2.72 -2.25
N PRO A 264 19.35 1.69 -2.01
CA PRO A 264 19.17 0.74 -0.89
C PRO A 264 19.25 1.35 0.52
N ASP A 265 19.84 2.54 0.65
CA ASP A 265 20.15 3.23 1.91
C ASP A 265 19.08 4.25 2.36
N GLU A 266 18.02 4.46 1.58
CA GLU A 266 16.92 5.39 1.89
C GLU A 266 15.90 4.83 2.91
N LYS A 267 16.41 4.13 3.94
CA LYS A 267 15.61 3.50 4.99
C LYS A 267 14.98 4.50 5.96
N LYS A 268 15.53 5.73 6.03
CA LYS A 268 15.02 6.83 6.85
C LYS A 268 13.57 7.17 6.51
N ASP A 269 13.24 7.08 5.24
CA ASP A 269 11.95 7.48 4.69
C ASP A 269 10.82 6.59 5.20
N MET A 270 11.04 5.27 5.16
CA MET A 270 10.10 4.29 5.69
C MET A 270 9.91 4.43 7.20
N ARG A 271 10.99 4.73 7.95
CA ARG A 271 10.91 5.02 9.39
C ARG A 271 10.10 6.28 9.67
N LEU A 272 10.24 7.32 8.84
CA LEU A 272 9.45 8.55 8.97
C LEU A 272 7.97 8.31 8.65
N ILE A 273 7.64 7.63 7.55
CA ILE A 273 6.26 7.28 7.20
C ILE A 273 5.60 6.48 8.34
N TYR A 274 6.32 5.53 8.93
CA TYR A 274 5.86 4.76 10.07
C TYR A 274 5.58 5.63 11.30
N ARG A 275 6.50 6.54 11.64
CA ARG A 275 6.34 7.46 12.78
C ARG A 275 5.18 8.42 12.58
N LEU A 276 5.03 9.00 11.38
CA LEU A 276 3.93 9.89 11.03
C LEU A 276 2.59 9.14 11.05
N PHE A 277 2.56 7.88 10.59
CA PHE A 277 1.36 7.06 10.67
C PHE A 277 0.93 6.85 12.12
N LEU A 278 1.84 6.46 13.03
CA LEU A 278 1.47 6.23 14.42
C LEU A 278 1.18 7.54 15.17
N ASN A 279 2.05 8.54 15.07
CA ASN A 279 2.04 9.68 15.99
C ASN A 279 1.64 11.00 15.33
N GLY A 280 1.45 11.03 14.01
CA GLY A 280 1.26 12.28 13.29
C GLY A 280 2.48 13.19 13.37
N TYR A 281 2.28 14.47 13.10
CA TYR A 281 3.29 15.51 13.25
C TYR A 281 3.58 15.85 14.71
N TYR A 282 2.53 15.95 15.53
CA TYR A 282 2.66 16.25 16.96
C TYR A 282 2.73 14.96 17.76
N LYS A 283 3.89 14.70 18.34
CA LYS A 283 4.06 13.67 19.35
C LYS A 283 3.48 14.17 20.66
N GLY A 284 2.20 13.91 20.94
CA GLY A 284 1.62 13.98 22.29
C GLY A 284 2.00 15.20 23.16
N ASP A 285 2.07 16.42 22.62
CA ASP A 285 2.28 17.64 23.42
C ASP A 285 0.95 18.19 23.99
N ARG A 286 -0.03 17.32 24.26
CA ARG A 286 -1.23 17.71 25.02
C ARG A 286 -1.04 17.38 26.50
N TYR A 287 -0.07 18.06 27.10
CA TYR A 287 0.02 18.26 28.55
C TYR A 287 0.07 19.77 28.80
N GLU A 288 -1.10 20.39 28.82
CA GLU A 288 -1.40 21.45 29.79
C GLU A 288 -2.47 20.90 30.74
#